data_AF-A0A8S2A298-F1
#
_entry.id   AF-A0A8S2A298-F1
#
_cell.length_a   1.000
_cell.length_b   1.000
_cell.length_c   1.000
_cell.angle_alpha   90.00
_cell.angle_beta   90.00
_cell.angle_gamma   90.00
#
_symmetry.space_group_name_H-M   'P 1'
#
loop_
_entity.id
_entity.type
_entity.pdbx_description
1 polymer ?
#
loop_
_entity_poly.entity_id
_entity_poly.type
_entity_poly.pdbx_seq_one_letter_code
_entity_poly.pdbx_strand_id
1 'polypeptide(L)'
;MAKYAGTRTRPVICFSDVVLFLGGAFMSLILVWSFFSFSSISPNLTVKTNESSAKCSPEIDMKYDPTDPVYYDDPDLTYTIEKPVKNWDEKRRRWLNLHPSFITGAENRTVMVTGSQSAPCKNPIGDHLLLRFFKNKVDYCRIHGYDIFYSNALLHPKMNSYWAKLPAVKAAMIAHPEAEWIWWVDSDALFTDMDFTPPWHRYKEHNLVVHGWPGVIYNDRSWTALNAGVFLIRNCQWSMELIDTWTGMGPVSPEYAKWGQIQRSIFKDKLFPESDDQTALIYLLYKHREVYYPKIYLEGNFYFEGYWLEIVPGLTNVTERYLEMEREDATLRRRHAEKVSERYGAFREERFLKGERGGKGSKRRPFVTHFTGCQPCSGDHNKMYDGDTCWNGMIKAINFADNQVMRKYGFVHSDLGKTSPLQPLPFDYPDEPCLRDKSLLEVNSMENRSFSVMLKTRYSKGASDHQPSHLRLGFDEYVNRLDVIGIDEAQFFGDLYEFCREAADKEGTTVIVAGFDGDFKRRRFGSVLDLIPIADTVTKLTSRCEVCGKRALLTMRKTEEKETELIGGAEVYMPVCRSHYVCGQSVLETARAVFDSSSNKHDVVASLL
;
A
#
# COMPACT_ATOMS: atom_id res chain seq x y z
N MET A 1 -8.26 50.75 35.10
CA MET A 1 -8.31 52.03 34.35
C MET A 1 -8.47 51.72 32.88
N ALA A 2 -9.61 52.11 32.29
CA ALA A 2 -9.80 52.55 30.89
C ALA A 2 -11.30 52.42 30.54
N LYS A 3 -12.01 53.56 30.53
CA LYS A 3 -13.32 53.77 29.88
C LYS A 3 -13.08 54.06 28.39
N TYR A 4 -13.99 53.69 27.50
CA TYR A 4 -14.43 54.46 26.31
C TYR A 4 -15.61 53.69 25.67
N ALA A 5 -16.88 54.04 25.96
CA ALA A 5 -17.74 54.97 25.20
C ALA A 5 -18.05 54.50 23.76
N GLY A 6 -19.25 53.93 23.58
CA GLY A 6 -19.78 53.53 22.28
C GLY A 6 -20.47 54.69 21.56
N THR A 7 -20.19 54.83 20.27
CA THR A 7 -20.93 55.68 19.32
C THR A 7 -21.69 54.77 18.35
N ARG A 8 -23.00 55.01 18.21
CA ARG A 8 -23.88 54.37 17.22
C ARG A 8 -23.72 55.05 15.86
N THR A 9 -23.44 54.28 14.81
CA THR A 9 -23.62 54.67 13.41
C THR A 9 -24.56 53.70 12.71
N ARG A 10 -25.56 54.22 11.98
CA ARG A 10 -26.49 53.44 11.15
C ARG A 10 -25.76 52.96 9.88
N PRO A 11 -25.98 51.71 9.40
CA PRO A 11 -25.39 51.29 8.14
C PRO A 11 -26.20 51.82 6.96
N VAL A 12 -25.51 52.46 6.03
CA VAL A 12 -25.99 52.74 4.67
C VAL A 12 -25.83 51.45 3.87
N ILE A 13 -26.93 50.90 3.37
CA ILE A 13 -26.92 49.71 2.50
C ILE A 13 -26.40 50.16 1.13
N CYS A 14 -25.22 49.69 0.75
CA CYS A 14 -24.61 49.97 -0.54
C CYS A 14 -25.21 49.03 -1.60
N PHE A 15 -25.61 49.59 -2.74
CA PHE A 15 -26.22 48.88 -3.87
C PHE A 15 -25.35 47.73 -4.43
N SER A 16 -24.04 47.69 -4.09
CA SER A 16 -23.10 46.64 -4.53
C SER A 16 -23.39 45.27 -3.94
N ASP A 17 -23.88 45.20 -2.70
CA ASP A 17 -23.97 43.93 -1.98
C ASP A 17 -25.16 43.09 -2.47
N VAL A 18 -26.22 43.75 -2.94
CA VAL A 18 -27.38 43.10 -3.55
C VAL A 18 -27.02 42.52 -4.92
N VAL A 19 -26.16 43.19 -5.70
CA VAL A 19 -25.72 42.70 -7.02
C VAL A 19 -24.79 41.48 -6.87
N LEU A 20 -23.90 41.49 -5.87
CA LEU A 20 -23.02 40.34 -5.56
C LEU A 20 -23.83 39.13 -5.07
N PHE A 21 -24.86 39.35 -4.25
CA PHE A 21 -25.69 38.25 -3.75
C PHE A 21 -26.56 37.63 -4.85
N LEU A 22 -27.15 38.45 -5.73
CA LEU A 22 -27.94 37.97 -6.87
C LEU A 22 -27.07 37.27 -7.93
N GLY A 23 -25.85 37.75 -8.18
CA GLY A 23 -24.90 37.11 -9.07
C GLY A 23 -24.45 35.73 -8.57
N GLY A 24 -24.17 35.60 -7.27
CA GLY A 24 -23.81 34.32 -6.64
C GLY A 24 -24.95 33.29 -6.66
N ALA A 25 -26.19 33.73 -6.42
CA ALA A 25 -27.38 32.87 -6.50
C ALA A 25 -27.62 32.35 -7.93
N PHE A 26 -27.41 33.19 -8.95
CA PHE A 26 -27.61 32.82 -10.35
C PHE A 26 -26.57 31.79 -10.83
N MET A 27 -25.29 31.95 -10.44
CA MET A 27 -24.24 30.98 -10.76
C MET A 27 -24.45 29.62 -10.08
N SER A 28 -25.00 29.63 -8.86
CA SER A 28 -25.33 28.40 -8.13
C SER A 28 -26.47 27.62 -8.82
N LEU A 29 -27.46 28.34 -9.37
CA LEU A 29 -28.59 27.75 -10.10
C LEU A 29 -28.15 27.12 -11.43
N ILE A 30 -27.20 27.73 -12.15
CA ILE A 30 -26.62 27.18 -13.38
C ILE A 30 -25.84 25.90 -13.10
N LEU A 31 -25.07 25.84 -12.01
CA LEU A 31 -24.33 24.63 -11.62
C LEU A 31 -25.27 23.47 -11.29
N VAL A 32 -26.34 23.72 -10.54
CA VAL A 32 -27.37 22.70 -10.24
C VAL A 32 -28.06 22.23 -11.53
N TRP A 33 -28.40 23.14 -12.45
CA TRP A 33 -29.06 22.78 -13.70
C TRP A 33 -28.16 21.99 -14.66
N SER A 34 -26.85 22.27 -14.66
CA SER A 34 -25.86 21.50 -15.43
C SER A 34 -25.69 20.06 -14.89
N PHE A 35 -25.82 19.86 -13.57
CA PHE A 35 -25.76 18.53 -12.95
C PHE A 35 -26.99 17.67 -13.26
N PHE A 36 -28.18 18.27 -13.36
CA PHE A 36 -29.42 17.54 -13.70
C PHE A 36 -29.61 17.28 -15.20
N SER A 37 -28.87 17.97 -16.08
CA SER A 37 -28.98 17.81 -17.54
C SER A 37 -28.20 16.61 -18.11
N PHE A 38 -27.37 15.93 -17.30
CA PHE A 38 -26.62 14.74 -17.71
C PHE A 38 -27.25 13.40 -17.29
N SER A 39 -28.43 13.41 -16.67
CA SER A 39 -29.11 12.20 -16.20
C SER A 39 -30.35 11.88 -17.04
N SER A 40 -30.18 11.61 -18.34
CA SER A 40 -31.20 10.88 -19.11
C SER A 40 -30.61 10.28 -20.40
N ILE A 41 -29.85 9.19 -20.25
CA ILE A 41 -29.67 8.22 -21.33
C ILE A 41 -29.90 6.84 -20.72
N SER A 42 -31.10 6.29 -20.94
CA SER A 42 -31.39 4.87 -20.73
C SER A 42 -31.13 4.14 -22.04
N PRO A 43 -30.21 3.15 -22.10
CA PRO A 43 -30.24 2.18 -23.18
C PRO A 43 -31.16 1.03 -22.74
N ASN A 44 -32.33 0.93 -23.36
CA ASN A 44 -33.14 -0.29 -23.31
C ASN A 44 -32.37 -1.41 -24.04
N LEU A 45 -31.57 -2.18 -23.29
CA LEU A 45 -31.01 -3.44 -23.77
C LEU A 45 -31.94 -4.58 -23.34
N THR A 46 -32.84 -4.99 -24.22
CA THR A 46 -33.68 -6.17 -24.04
C THR A 46 -32.83 -7.41 -24.30
N VAL A 47 -32.24 -7.97 -23.24
CA VAL A 47 -31.63 -9.30 -23.27
C VAL A 47 -32.75 -10.33 -23.18
N LYS A 48 -33.01 -11.03 -24.29
CA LYS A 48 -33.81 -12.26 -24.28
C LYS A 48 -33.00 -13.34 -23.56
N THR A 49 -33.41 -13.69 -22.35
CA THR A 49 -32.92 -14.87 -21.63
C THR A 49 -33.57 -16.11 -22.25
N ASN A 50 -32.82 -16.84 -23.07
CA ASN A 50 -33.08 -18.26 -23.25
C ASN A 50 -32.60 -18.97 -21.98
N GLU A 51 -33.53 -19.53 -21.22
CA GLU A 51 -33.24 -20.46 -20.14
C GLU A 51 -32.59 -21.72 -20.72
N SER A 52 -31.28 -21.83 -20.57
CA SER A 52 -30.62 -23.12 -20.49
C SER A 52 -29.99 -23.21 -19.11
N SER A 53 -30.59 -24.05 -18.27
CA SER A 53 -30.16 -24.37 -16.91
C SER A 53 -28.72 -24.90 -16.90
N ALA A 54 -27.76 -24.01 -16.69
CA ALA A 54 -26.46 -24.37 -16.16
C ALA A 54 -26.53 -24.12 -14.65
N LYS A 55 -26.37 -25.19 -13.84
CA LYS A 55 -26.23 -25.10 -12.38
C LYS A 55 -25.02 -24.22 -12.05
N CYS A 56 -25.26 -22.93 -11.85
CA CYS A 56 -24.35 -22.06 -11.12
C CYS A 56 -24.46 -22.42 -9.64
N SER A 57 -23.32 -22.38 -8.96
CA SER A 57 -23.20 -22.45 -7.50
C SER A 57 -24.31 -21.62 -6.84
N PRO A 58 -24.99 -22.10 -5.78
CA PRO A 58 -26.04 -21.34 -5.14
C PRO A 58 -25.43 -20.03 -4.62
N GLU A 59 -25.82 -18.92 -5.25
CA GLU A 59 -25.45 -17.59 -4.79
C GLU A 59 -26.05 -17.37 -3.40
N ILE A 60 -25.33 -16.71 -2.50
CA ILE A 60 -25.82 -16.43 -1.14
C ILE A 60 -27.02 -15.49 -1.27
N ASP A 61 -28.20 -15.98 -0.90
CA ASP A 61 -29.41 -15.15 -0.85
C ASP A 61 -29.46 -14.36 0.45
N MET A 62 -29.02 -13.10 0.38
CA MET A 62 -29.02 -12.15 1.49
C MET A 62 -30.42 -11.60 1.85
N LYS A 63 -31.44 -11.88 1.02
CA LYS A 63 -32.80 -11.34 1.20
C LYS A 63 -33.77 -12.37 1.78
N TYR A 64 -33.35 -13.62 1.85
CA TYR A 64 -34.17 -14.71 2.36
C TYR A 64 -34.01 -14.86 3.88
N ASP A 65 -35.09 -14.57 4.59
CA ASP A 65 -35.23 -14.76 6.04
C ASP A 65 -36.63 -15.36 6.30
N PRO A 66 -36.73 -16.65 6.68
CA PRO A 66 -38.00 -17.34 6.85
C PRO A 66 -38.73 -16.90 8.13
N THR A 67 -40.06 -17.03 8.15
CA THR A 67 -40.89 -16.67 9.30
C THR A 67 -40.83 -17.68 10.46
N ASP A 68 -40.20 -18.84 10.25
CA ASP A 68 -40.02 -19.86 11.28
C ASP A 68 -39.17 -19.30 12.43
N PRO A 69 -39.62 -19.42 13.69
CA PRO A 69 -38.92 -18.80 14.81
C PRO A 69 -37.52 -19.40 14.96
N VAL A 70 -36.54 -18.52 15.17
CA VAL A 70 -35.15 -18.82 15.46
C VAL A 70 -34.79 -18.28 16.84
N TYR A 71 -33.51 -18.40 17.23
CA TYR A 71 -33.08 -17.92 18.54
C TYR A 71 -33.12 -16.39 18.67
N TYR A 72 -33.27 -15.64 17.57
CA TYR A 72 -33.48 -14.19 17.62
C TYR A 72 -34.88 -13.81 18.13
N ASP A 73 -35.84 -14.74 18.10
CA ASP A 73 -37.19 -14.55 18.65
C ASP A 73 -37.28 -14.88 20.15
N ASP A 74 -36.17 -15.34 20.75
CA ASP A 74 -36.07 -15.63 22.18
C ASP A 74 -35.92 -14.31 22.95
N PRO A 75 -36.92 -13.88 23.76
CA PRO A 75 -36.87 -12.61 24.47
C PRO A 75 -35.76 -12.55 25.55
N ASP A 76 -35.22 -13.71 25.94
CA ASP A 76 -34.12 -13.81 26.89
C ASP A 76 -32.73 -13.79 26.21
N LEU A 77 -32.67 -13.81 24.87
CA LEU A 77 -31.41 -13.68 24.14
C LEU A 77 -30.73 -12.36 24.52
N THR A 78 -29.45 -12.44 24.84
CA THR A 78 -28.61 -11.26 25.06
C THR A 78 -27.23 -11.47 24.46
N TYR A 79 -26.66 -10.36 24.00
CA TYR A 79 -25.27 -10.28 23.53
C TYR A 79 -24.30 -9.93 24.67
N THR A 80 -24.82 -9.65 25.87
CA THR A 80 -23.99 -9.24 27.01
C THR A 80 -23.09 -10.36 27.50
N ILE A 81 -21.90 -9.98 27.95
CA ILE A 81 -20.89 -10.94 28.40
C ILE A 81 -21.29 -11.67 29.69
N GLU A 82 -22.15 -11.06 30.52
CA GLU A 82 -22.53 -11.56 31.85
C GLU A 82 -23.52 -12.73 31.84
N LYS A 83 -24.30 -12.92 30.76
CA LYS A 83 -25.26 -14.03 30.69
C LYS A 83 -24.73 -15.14 29.77
N PRO A 84 -24.67 -16.39 30.24
CA PRO A 84 -24.29 -17.53 29.40
C PRO A 84 -25.29 -17.78 28.27
N VAL A 85 -24.77 -18.22 27.11
CA VAL A 85 -25.59 -18.73 26.00
C VAL A 85 -25.54 -20.25 26.02
N LYS A 86 -26.71 -20.88 26.12
CA LYS A 86 -26.85 -22.34 26.18
C LYS A 86 -27.46 -22.90 24.91
N ASN A 87 -27.16 -24.17 24.62
CA ASN A 87 -27.64 -24.92 23.46
C ASN A 87 -27.32 -24.21 22.12
N TRP A 88 -26.19 -23.51 22.07
CA TRP A 88 -25.78 -22.68 20.95
C TRP A 88 -25.59 -23.48 19.66
N ASP A 89 -25.03 -24.69 19.74
CA ASP A 89 -24.87 -25.56 18.57
C ASP A 89 -26.21 -25.94 17.94
N GLU A 90 -27.24 -26.17 18.76
CA GLU A 90 -28.59 -26.46 18.28
C GLU A 90 -29.26 -25.22 17.69
N LYS A 91 -29.12 -24.06 18.36
CA LYS A 91 -29.60 -22.76 17.87
C LYS A 91 -28.99 -22.41 16.50
N ARG A 92 -27.66 -22.53 16.35
CA ARG A 92 -26.96 -22.34 15.07
C ARG A 92 -27.39 -23.32 14.00
N ARG A 93 -27.44 -24.62 14.32
CA ARG A 93 -27.85 -25.65 13.35
C ARG A 93 -29.26 -25.40 12.83
N ARG A 94 -30.19 -25.04 13.71
CA ARG A 94 -31.55 -24.67 13.32
C ARG A 94 -31.55 -23.48 12.37
N TRP A 95 -30.81 -22.42 12.69
CA TRP A 95 -30.71 -21.24 11.82
C TRP A 95 -30.13 -21.60 10.45
N LEU A 96 -29.04 -22.36 10.38
CA LEU A 96 -28.43 -22.79 9.12
C LEU A 96 -29.36 -23.66 8.27
N ASN A 97 -30.12 -24.58 8.88
CA ASN A 97 -31.11 -25.40 8.17
C ASN A 97 -32.22 -24.55 7.55
N LEU A 98 -32.59 -23.46 8.22
CA LEU A 98 -33.57 -22.50 7.72
C LEU A 98 -32.98 -21.55 6.67
N HIS A 99 -31.65 -21.42 6.58
CA HIS A 99 -30.94 -20.53 5.64
C HIS A 99 -29.96 -21.32 4.74
N PRO A 100 -30.46 -22.21 3.86
CA PRO A 100 -29.62 -23.18 3.15
C PRO A 100 -28.58 -22.56 2.20
N SER A 101 -28.81 -21.34 1.71
CA SER A 101 -27.83 -20.60 0.88
C SER A 101 -26.51 -20.34 1.62
N PHE A 102 -26.55 -20.27 2.95
CA PHE A 102 -25.37 -20.06 3.78
C PHE A 102 -24.64 -21.36 4.14
N ILE A 103 -25.19 -22.55 3.87
CA ILE A 103 -24.54 -23.83 4.24
C ILE A 103 -23.29 -24.10 3.39
N THR A 104 -23.32 -23.76 2.11
CA THR A 104 -22.19 -24.05 1.20
C THR A 104 -20.96 -23.24 1.62
N GLY A 105 -19.85 -23.93 1.89
CA GLY A 105 -18.59 -23.31 2.33
C GLY A 105 -18.61 -22.78 3.77
N ALA A 106 -19.65 -23.07 4.55
CA ALA A 106 -19.77 -22.62 5.92
C ALA A 106 -18.57 -23.05 6.78
N GLU A 107 -18.00 -24.24 6.53
CA GLU A 107 -16.91 -24.83 7.30
C GLU A 107 -15.63 -23.97 7.35
N ASN A 108 -15.46 -23.06 6.40
CA ASN A 108 -14.32 -22.14 6.32
C ASN A 108 -14.75 -20.67 6.41
N ARG A 109 -16.06 -20.38 6.53
CA ARG A 109 -16.54 -18.99 6.60
C ARG A 109 -16.04 -18.35 7.89
N THR A 110 -15.36 -17.22 7.71
CA THR A 110 -14.65 -16.54 8.79
C THR A 110 -15.06 -15.07 8.85
N VAL A 111 -15.35 -14.60 10.06
CA VAL A 111 -15.56 -13.18 10.35
C VAL A 111 -14.39 -12.68 11.18
N MET A 112 -13.62 -11.76 10.64
CA MET A 112 -12.54 -11.09 11.35
C MET A 112 -13.10 -10.01 12.26
N VAL A 113 -12.68 -10.00 13.52
CA VAL A 113 -13.06 -9.01 14.51
C VAL A 113 -11.80 -8.29 14.97
N THR A 114 -11.83 -6.96 14.91
CA THR A 114 -10.78 -6.09 15.45
C THR A 114 -11.44 -4.88 16.10
N GLY A 115 -10.68 -4.04 16.78
CA GLY A 115 -11.26 -2.84 17.37
C GLY A 115 -10.25 -1.97 18.11
N SER A 116 -10.68 -0.73 18.36
CA SER A 116 -9.94 0.25 19.15
C SER A 116 -10.89 1.00 20.08
N GLN A 117 -10.35 1.82 20.97
CA GLN A 117 -11.15 2.72 21.79
C GLN A 117 -11.96 3.72 20.94
N SER A 118 -13.10 4.17 21.50
CA SER A 118 -14.00 5.15 20.85
C SER A 118 -13.45 6.57 20.84
N ALA A 119 -12.65 6.91 21.85
CA ALA A 119 -12.05 8.23 22.00
C ALA A 119 -10.83 8.39 21.07
N PRO A 120 -10.52 9.63 20.64
CA PRO A 120 -9.28 9.92 19.94
C PRO A 120 -8.07 9.42 20.74
N CYS A 121 -7.03 9.02 20.03
CA CYS A 121 -5.79 8.61 20.64
C CYS A 121 -5.12 9.75 21.40
N LYS A 122 -4.48 9.43 22.53
CA LYS A 122 -3.66 10.37 23.29
C LYS A 122 -2.39 10.73 22.51
N ASN A 123 -1.80 9.73 21.86
CA ASN A 123 -0.67 9.92 20.96
C ASN A 123 -1.17 10.50 19.62
N PRO A 124 -0.67 11.68 19.18
CA PRO A 124 -1.17 12.35 17.97
C PRO A 124 -1.07 11.52 16.67
N ILE A 125 -0.11 10.60 16.57
CA ILE A 125 0.03 9.71 15.41
C ILE A 125 -0.81 8.42 15.54
N GLY A 126 -1.38 8.16 16.72
CA GLY A 126 -2.05 6.90 17.05
C GLY A 126 -3.23 6.59 16.13
N ASP A 127 -4.15 7.53 15.95
CA ASP A 127 -5.32 7.34 15.07
C ASP A 127 -4.91 7.10 13.61
N HIS A 128 -3.85 7.77 13.14
CA HIS A 128 -3.30 7.54 11.80
C HIS A 128 -2.77 6.11 11.64
N LEU A 129 -2.02 5.62 12.62
CA LEU A 129 -1.52 4.24 12.60
C LEU A 129 -2.67 3.24 12.69
N LEU A 130 -3.63 3.43 13.59
CA LEU A 130 -4.81 2.56 13.71
C LEU A 130 -5.58 2.46 12.39
N LEU A 131 -5.78 3.58 11.69
CA LEU A 131 -6.40 3.59 10.36
C LEU A 131 -5.62 2.75 9.35
N ARG A 132 -4.29 2.85 9.34
CA ARG A 132 -3.44 2.07 8.42
C ARG A 132 -3.42 0.58 8.76
N PHE A 133 -3.43 0.24 10.05
CA PHE A 133 -3.59 -1.14 10.50
C PHE A 133 -4.96 -1.71 10.15
N PHE A 134 -6.02 -0.90 10.22
CA PHE A 134 -7.34 -1.31 9.78
C PHE A 134 -7.40 -1.52 8.27
N LYS A 135 -6.85 -0.59 7.46
CA LYS A 135 -6.74 -0.77 6.00
C LYS A 135 -6.07 -2.10 5.66
N ASN A 136 -4.96 -2.44 6.31
CA ASN A 136 -4.26 -3.71 6.10
C ASN A 136 -5.17 -4.93 6.31
N LYS A 137 -5.95 -4.95 7.39
CA LYS A 137 -6.92 -6.02 7.67
C LYS A 137 -8.03 -6.08 6.63
N VAL A 138 -8.53 -4.92 6.19
CA VAL A 138 -9.52 -4.81 5.11
C VAL A 138 -8.97 -5.36 3.79
N ASP A 139 -7.72 -5.04 3.44
CA ASP A 139 -7.06 -5.57 2.25
C ASP A 139 -6.94 -7.10 2.32
N TYR A 140 -6.47 -7.63 3.44
CA TYR A 140 -6.37 -9.07 3.65
C TYR A 140 -7.75 -9.76 3.55
N CYS A 141 -8.77 -9.24 4.25
CA CYS A 141 -10.13 -9.78 4.18
C CYS A 141 -10.71 -9.73 2.76
N ARG A 142 -10.47 -8.65 2.00
CA ARG A 142 -10.94 -8.52 0.60
C ARG A 142 -10.30 -9.56 -0.32
N ILE A 143 -9.00 -9.82 -0.15
CA ILE A 143 -8.24 -10.79 -0.95
C ILE A 143 -8.74 -12.21 -0.70
N HIS A 144 -8.95 -12.59 0.56
CA HIS A 144 -9.32 -13.95 0.98
C HIS A 144 -10.84 -14.18 1.11
N GLY A 145 -11.66 -13.15 0.89
CA GLY A 145 -13.13 -13.26 0.96
C GLY A 145 -13.68 -13.43 2.37
N TYR A 146 -13.03 -12.83 3.37
CA TYR A 146 -13.54 -12.78 4.74
C TYR A 146 -14.36 -11.53 5.00
N ASP A 147 -15.34 -11.65 5.88
CA ASP A 147 -16.03 -10.49 6.44
C ASP A 147 -15.20 -9.86 7.57
N ILE A 148 -15.38 -8.57 7.81
CA ILE A 148 -14.67 -7.85 8.86
C ILE A 148 -15.62 -6.96 9.67
N PHE A 149 -15.51 -7.05 10.98
CA PHE A 149 -16.19 -6.21 11.94
C PHE A 149 -15.17 -5.40 12.76
N TYR A 150 -15.29 -4.07 12.74
CA TYR A 150 -14.48 -3.17 13.53
C TYR A 150 -15.30 -2.62 14.70
N SER A 151 -14.97 -3.03 15.93
CA SER A 151 -15.59 -2.46 17.12
C SER A 151 -14.83 -1.21 17.56
N ASN A 152 -15.47 -0.05 17.48
CA ASN A 152 -15.00 1.18 18.12
C ASN A 152 -15.78 1.49 19.42
N ALA A 153 -16.56 0.53 19.92
CA ALA A 153 -17.44 0.71 21.07
C ALA A 153 -17.05 -0.22 22.22
N LEU A 154 -17.17 0.30 23.45
CA LEU A 154 -17.02 -0.50 24.66
C LEU A 154 -18.34 -1.20 24.96
N LEU A 155 -18.45 -2.48 24.62
CA LEU A 155 -19.69 -3.26 24.79
C LEU A 155 -20.00 -3.61 26.25
N HIS A 156 -19.04 -3.44 27.16
CA HIS A 156 -19.26 -3.60 28.59
C HIS A 156 -18.36 -2.65 29.40
N PRO A 157 -18.91 -1.80 30.29
CA PRO A 157 -18.18 -0.71 30.93
C PRO A 157 -17.00 -1.17 31.81
N LYS A 158 -17.07 -2.37 32.39
CA LYS A 158 -15.95 -2.95 33.16
C LYS A 158 -14.88 -3.62 32.29
N MET A 159 -15.23 -4.09 31.09
CA MET A 159 -14.33 -4.90 30.24
C MET A 159 -13.54 -3.99 29.30
N ASN A 160 -12.64 -3.20 29.86
CA ASN A 160 -11.82 -2.27 29.09
C ASN A 160 -10.49 -2.91 28.64
N SER A 161 -9.70 -2.15 27.86
CA SER A 161 -8.37 -2.56 27.42
C SER A 161 -8.39 -3.94 26.74
N TYR A 162 -7.43 -4.80 27.07
CA TYR A 162 -7.27 -6.16 26.56
C TYR A 162 -8.46 -7.10 26.86
N TRP A 163 -9.35 -6.78 27.81
CA TRP A 163 -10.57 -7.56 28.06
C TRP A 163 -11.74 -7.20 27.13
N ALA A 164 -11.70 -6.06 26.45
CA ALA A 164 -12.79 -5.58 25.59
C ALA A 164 -13.09 -6.49 24.39
N LYS A 165 -12.11 -7.32 24.00
CA LYS A 165 -12.23 -8.27 22.90
C LYS A 165 -13.26 -9.36 23.16
N LEU A 166 -13.41 -9.85 24.38
CA LEU A 166 -14.29 -11.00 24.68
C LEU A 166 -15.77 -10.67 24.49
N PRO A 167 -16.28 -9.51 24.96
CA PRO A 167 -17.62 -9.04 24.57
C PRO A 167 -17.81 -8.92 23.06
N ALA A 168 -16.83 -8.37 22.33
CA ALA A 168 -16.93 -8.20 20.88
C ALA A 168 -16.97 -9.53 20.13
N VAL A 169 -16.12 -10.48 20.53
CA VAL A 169 -16.09 -11.83 19.97
C VAL A 169 -17.40 -12.57 20.25
N LYS A 170 -17.92 -12.55 21.50
CA LYS A 170 -19.21 -13.18 21.84
C LYS A 170 -20.36 -12.56 21.04
N ALA A 171 -20.38 -11.24 20.90
CA ALA A 171 -21.40 -10.56 20.11
C ALA A 171 -21.33 -10.95 18.63
N ALA A 172 -20.11 -11.03 18.06
CA ALA A 172 -19.90 -11.47 16.68
C ALA A 172 -20.32 -12.93 16.47
N MET A 173 -20.04 -13.84 17.41
CA MET A 173 -20.51 -15.22 17.35
C MET A 173 -22.04 -15.31 17.23
N ILE A 174 -22.77 -14.50 18.02
CA ILE A 174 -24.25 -14.49 18.01
C ILE A 174 -24.80 -13.78 16.77
N ALA A 175 -24.14 -12.73 16.30
CA ALA A 175 -24.54 -11.97 15.11
C ALA A 175 -24.27 -12.73 13.80
N HIS A 176 -23.30 -13.63 13.80
CA HIS A 176 -22.87 -14.38 12.62
C HIS A 176 -22.99 -15.91 12.82
N PRO A 177 -24.22 -16.46 12.95
CA PRO A 177 -24.42 -17.92 13.07
C PRO A 177 -23.88 -18.69 11.86
N GLU A 178 -23.81 -18.06 10.70
CA GLU A 178 -23.30 -18.59 9.44
C GLU A 178 -21.77 -18.74 9.40
N ALA A 179 -21.05 -18.01 10.27
CA ALA A 179 -19.60 -18.09 10.37
C ALA A 179 -19.19 -19.29 11.22
N GLU A 180 -18.25 -20.08 10.73
CA GLU A 180 -17.66 -21.18 11.50
C GLU A 180 -16.54 -20.69 12.41
N TRP A 181 -15.82 -19.65 11.99
CA TRP A 181 -14.73 -19.05 12.76
C TRP A 181 -14.95 -17.56 12.98
N ILE A 182 -14.73 -17.13 14.21
CA ILE A 182 -14.50 -15.73 14.56
C ILE A 182 -13.00 -15.56 14.75
N TRP A 183 -12.41 -14.60 14.04
CA TRP A 183 -10.98 -14.35 14.07
C TRP A 183 -10.68 -13.02 14.74
N TRP A 184 -10.28 -13.04 16.01
CA TRP A 184 -9.84 -11.83 16.68
C TRP A 184 -8.43 -11.43 16.23
N VAL A 185 -8.24 -10.16 15.89
CA VAL A 185 -6.94 -9.57 15.55
C VAL A 185 -6.80 -8.22 16.25
N ASP A 186 -5.83 -8.07 17.15
CA ASP A 186 -5.56 -6.82 17.86
C ASP A 186 -5.31 -5.66 16.88
N SER A 187 -5.62 -4.43 17.31
CA SER A 187 -5.47 -3.24 16.47
C SER A 187 -4.03 -2.97 16.06
N ASP A 188 -3.05 -3.39 16.87
CA ASP A 188 -1.61 -3.25 16.63
C ASP A 188 -0.96 -4.54 16.07
N ALA A 189 -1.76 -5.51 15.63
CA ALA A 189 -1.33 -6.65 14.83
C ALA A 189 -1.60 -6.42 13.33
N LEU A 190 -0.65 -6.78 12.48
CA LEU A 190 -0.65 -6.52 11.04
C LEU A 190 -0.41 -7.80 10.25
N PHE A 191 -1.18 -8.03 9.18
CA PHE A 191 -0.87 -9.07 8.20
C PHE A 191 0.31 -8.64 7.34
N THR A 192 1.39 -9.42 7.36
CA THR A 192 2.62 -9.18 6.59
C THR A 192 2.86 -10.21 5.50
N ASP A 193 2.08 -11.30 5.46
CA ASP A 193 1.94 -12.16 4.28
C ASP A 193 0.49 -12.09 3.77
N MET A 194 0.28 -11.29 2.71
CA MET A 194 -1.05 -11.07 2.14
C MET A 194 -1.52 -12.23 1.26
N ASP A 195 -0.62 -13.10 0.82
CA ASP A 195 -0.95 -14.26 -0.02
C ASP A 195 -1.21 -15.53 0.83
N PHE A 196 -0.78 -15.57 2.09
CA PHE A 196 -0.90 -16.75 2.95
C PHE A 196 -2.34 -16.98 3.43
N THR A 197 -2.81 -18.22 3.29
CA THR A 197 -4.08 -18.70 3.83
C THR A 197 -3.82 -19.65 5.00
N PRO A 198 -4.50 -19.49 6.16
CA PRO A 198 -4.38 -20.42 7.27
C PRO A 198 -4.67 -21.87 6.84
N PRO A 199 -3.93 -22.88 7.37
CA PRO A 199 -4.12 -24.27 7.01
C PRO A 199 -5.37 -24.85 7.71
N TRP A 200 -6.57 -24.45 7.28
CA TRP A 200 -7.86 -24.76 7.92
C TRP A 200 -8.06 -26.24 8.27
N HIS A 201 -7.57 -27.15 7.43
CA HIS A 201 -7.62 -28.60 7.66
C HIS A 201 -6.93 -29.04 8.97
N ARG A 202 -5.89 -28.33 9.41
CA ARG A 202 -5.15 -28.61 10.65
C ARG A 202 -5.98 -28.30 11.90
N TYR A 203 -6.92 -27.36 11.78
CA TYR A 203 -7.71 -26.84 12.89
C TYR A 203 -9.07 -27.51 13.04
N LYS A 204 -9.40 -28.48 12.16
CA LYS A 204 -10.72 -29.12 12.08
C LYS A 204 -11.21 -29.71 13.41
N GLU A 205 -10.32 -30.32 14.19
CA GLU A 205 -10.66 -30.97 15.46
C GLU A 205 -10.55 -30.04 16.69
N HIS A 206 -10.22 -28.76 16.46
CA HIS A 206 -9.98 -27.77 17.50
C HIS A 206 -11.05 -26.67 17.44
N ASN A 207 -11.24 -25.99 18.58
CA ASN A 207 -12.21 -24.92 18.74
C ASN A 207 -11.53 -23.56 18.99
N LEU A 208 -10.27 -23.55 19.41
CA LEU A 208 -9.46 -22.33 19.52
C LEU A 208 -8.09 -22.59 18.90
N VAL A 209 -7.59 -21.63 18.12
CA VAL A 209 -6.22 -21.62 17.60
C VAL A 209 -5.55 -20.35 18.05
N VAL A 210 -4.40 -20.48 18.70
CA VAL A 210 -3.66 -19.35 19.27
C VAL A 210 -2.16 -19.62 19.14
N HIS A 211 -1.35 -18.57 18.97
CA HIS A 211 0.09 -18.73 18.89
C HIS A 211 0.65 -19.10 20.27
N GLY A 212 1.49 -20.13 20.36
CA GLY A 212 2.12 -20.49 21.63
C GLY A 212 2.86 -21.83 21.63
N TRP A 213 3.51 -22.13 22.75
CA TRP A 213 4.40 -23.29 22.89
C TRP A 213 4.08 -24.08 24.16
N PRO A 214 3.67 -25.37 24.05
CA PRO A 214 3.34 -26.19 25.22
C PRO A 214 4.47 -26.27 26.25
N GLY A 215 5.72 -26.40 25.81
CA GLY A 215 6.88 -26.47 26.70
C GLY A 215 7.01 -25.24 27.60
N VAL A 216 6.74 -24.06 27.05
CA VAL A 216 6.84 -22.79 27.79
C VAL A 216 5.69 -22.64 28.80
N ILE A 217 4.51 -23.20 28.51
CA ILE A 217 3.37 -23.24 29.45
C ILE A 217 3.67 -24.16 30.65
N TYR A 218 4.05 -25.41 30.37
CA TYR A 218 4.08 -26.46 31.39
C TYR A 218 5.43 -26.58 32.11
N ASN A 219 6.53 -26.27 31.44
CA ASN A 219 7.88 -26.34 32.01
C ASN A 219 8.29 -24.99 32.57
N ASP A 220 8.32 -23.96 31.72
CA ASP A 220 8.89 -22.66 32.07
C ASP A 220 7.90 -21.82 32.90
N ARG A 221 6.59 -22.06 32.73
CA ARG A 221 5.49 -21.33 33.37
C ARG A 221 5.65 -19.83 33.13
N SER A 222 5.78 -19.47 31.86
CA SER A 222 5.90 -18.08 31.44
C SER A 222 4.55 -17.49 31.06
N TRP A 223 4.35 -16.21 31.37
CA TRP A 223 3.17 -15.46 30.91
C TRP A 223 3.22 -15.11 29.40
N THR A 224 4.37 -15.29 28.73
CA THR A 224 4.52 -15.14 27.27
C THR A 224 4.48 -16.47 26.52
N ALA A 225 4.04 -17.55 27.19
CA ALA A 225 3.97 -18.88 26.60
C ALA A 225 2.98 -19.02 25.42
N LEU A 226 2.03 -18.09 25.32
CA LEU A 226 1.13 -17.89 24.19
C LEU A 226 0.83 -16.40 24.02
N ASN A 227 0.26 -16.01 22.87
CA ASN A 227 -0.21 -14.65 22.62
C ASN A 227 -1.72 -14.60 22.33
N ALA A 228 -2.50 -13.86 23.11
CA ALA A 228 -3.96 -13.75 22.95
C ALA A 228 -4.42 -12.53 22.12
N GLY A 229 -3.50 -11.87 21.42
CA GLY A 229 -3.77 -10.75 20.53
C GLY A 229 -4.27 -11.16 19.15
N VAL A 230 -3.98 -12.40 18.73
CA VAL A 230 -4.52 -12.97 17.49
C VAL A 230 -4.95 -14.41 17.76
N PHE A 231 -6.22 -14.73 17.54
CA PHE A 231 -6.75 -16.09 17.70
C PHE A 231 -7.96 -16.36 16.82
N LEU A 232 -8.12 -17.63 16.43
CA LEU A 232 -9.34 -18.14 15.80
C LEU A 232 -10.15 -18.86 16.87
N ILE A 233 -11.44 -18.55 16.99
CA ILE A 233 -12.37 -19.27 17.86
C ILE A 233 -13.56 -19.78 17.04
N ARG A 234 -13.84 -21.08 17.15
CA ARG A 234 -14.94 -21.72 16.43
C ARG A 234 -16.27 -21.26 17.01
N ASN A 235 -17.26 -21.00 16.17
CA ASN A 235 -18.58 -20.57 16.60
C ASN A 235 -19.41 -21.74 17.17
N CYS A 236 -19.07 -22.24 18.36
CA CYS A 236 -19.72 -23.42 18.96
C CYS A 236 -20.00 -23.24 20.46
N GLN A 237 -20.80 -24.14 21.03
CA GLN A 237 -21.18 -24.13 22.44
C GLN A 237 -19.96 -24.14 23.37
N TRP A 238 -18.95 -24.96 23.05
CA TRP A 238 -17.71 -25.02 23.82
C TRP A 238 -17.00 -23.66 23.89
N SER A 239 -17.01 -22.90 22.80
CA SER A 239 -16.39 -21.58 22.75
C SER A 239 -17.17 -20.54 23.56
N MET A 240 -18.51 -20.63 23.61
CA MET A 240 -19.33 -19.80 24.50
C MET A 240 -18.96 -20.06 25.97
N GLU A 241 -18.83 -21.33 26.36
CA GLU A 241 -18.44 -21.73 27.72
C GLU A 241 -17.00 -21.33 28.07
N LEU A 242 -16.09 -21.40 27.10
CA LEU A 242 -14.73 -20.88 27.25
C LEU A 242 -14.76 -19.38 27.54
N ILE A 243 -15.50 -18.58 26.76
CA ILE A 243 -15.60 -17.13 26.96
C ILE A 243 -16.18 -16.81 28.34
N ASP A 244 -17.23 -17.50 28.76
CA ASP A 244 -17.82 -17.29 30.10
C ASP A 244 -16.80 -17.60 31.21
N THR A 245 -16.02 -18.68 31.06
CA THR A 245 -14.97 -19.03 32.04
C THR A 245 -13.81 -18.03 32.02
N TRP A 246 -13.39 -17.61 30.82
CA TRP A 246 -12.28 -16.69 30.61
C TRP A 246 -12.58 -15.32 31.21
N THR A 247 -13.79 -14.81 30.98
CA THR A 247 -14.27 -13.53 31.54
C THR A 247 -14.46 -13.57 33.05
N GLY A 248 -14.66 -14.76 33.64
CA GLY A 248 -14.67 -14.98 35.09
C GLY A 248 -13.35 -14.65 35.81
N MET A 249 -12.25 -14.50 35.05
CA MET A 249 -10.96 -14.00 35.54
C MET A 249 -10.69 -12.53 35.19
N GLY A 250 -11.64 -11.87 34.51
CA GLY A 250 -11.56 -10.47 34.09
C GLY A 250 -12.29 -9.51 35.03
N PRO A 251 -12.35 -8.21 34.67
CA PRO A 251 -12.89 -7.14 35.53
C PRO A 251 -14.36 -7.27 35.93
N VAL A 252 -15.14 -8.09 35.22
CA VAL A 252 -16.53 -8.40 35.60
C VAL A 252 -16.61 -9.29 36.83
N SER A 253 -15.54 -10.03 37.14
CA SER A 253 -15.45 -10.90 38.29
C SER A 253 -15.28 -10.10 39.59
N PRO A 254 -16.02 -10.42 40.65
CA PRO A 254 -15.78 -9.86 41.98
C PRO A 254 -14.40 -10.26 42.53
N GLU A 255 -13.78 -11.32 41.99
CA GLU A 255 -12.45 -11.80 42.38
C GLU A 255 -11.31 -11.29 41.48
N TYR A 256 -11.54 -10.28 40.63
CA TYR A 256 -10.56 -9.81 39.64
C TYR A 256 -9.15 -9.54 40.23
N ALA A 257 -9.07 -8.83 41.36
CA ALA A 257 -7.80 -8.53 42.03
C ALA A 257 -7.08 -9.80 42.54
N LYS A 258 -7.86 -10.79 43.01
CA LYS A 258 -7.34 -12.08 43.49
C LYS A 258 -6.79 -12.91 42.33
N TRP A 259 -7.40 -12.86 41.15
CA TRP A 259 -6.89 -13.55 39.96
C TRP A 259 -5.50 -13.05 39.54
N GLY A 260 -5.25 -11.74 39.58
CA GLY A 260 -3.90 -11.20 39.34
C GLY A 260 -2.85 -11.77 40.30
N GLN A 261 -3.19 -11.87 41.59
CA GLN A 261 -2.32 -12.48 42.61
C GLN A 261 -2.09 -13.97 42.35
N ILE A 262 -3.14 -14.73 42.01
CA ILE A 262 -3.05 -16.15 41.69
C ILE A 262 -2.13 -16.36 40.48
N GLN A 263 -2.34 -15.61 39.40
CA GLN A 263 -1.55 -15.71 38.18
C GLN A 263 -0.07 -15.41 38.45
N ARG A 264 0.27 -14.34 39.19
CA ARG A 264 1.65 -14.01 39.57
C ARG A 264 2.29 -15.03 40.52
N SER A 265 1.47 -15.74 41.31
CA SER A 265 1.97 -16.82 42.16
C SER A 265 2.47 -18.01 41.34
N ILE A 266 1.94 -18.22 40.13
CA ILE A 266 2.25 -19.33 39.24
C ILE A 266 3.28 -18.92 38.19
N PHE A 267 3.02 -17.81 37.47
CA PHE A 267 3.84 -17.28 36.38
C PHE A 267 4.73 -16.16 36.93
N LYS A 268 5.96 -16.51 37.31
CA LYS A 268 6.86 -15.62 38.08
C LYS A 268 7.41 -14.44 37.28
N ASP A 269 7.44 -14.58 35.96
CA ASP A 269 7.89 -13.59 35.00
C ASP A 269 6.77 -12.63 34.52
N LYS A 270 5.53 -12.82 35.00
CA LYS A 270 4.40 -11.95 34.69
C LYS A 270 4.66 -10.51 35.14
N LEU A 271 4.62 -9.58 34.18
CA LEU A 271 4.92 -8.17 34.41
C LEU A 271 3.79 -7.42 35.11
N PHE A 272 2.54 -7.61 34.66
CA PHE A 272 1.42 -6.82 35.15
C PHE A 272 0.84 -7.38 36.46
N PRO A 273 0.51 -6.53 37.45
CA PRO A 273 -0.05 -6.97 38.74
C PRO A 273 -1.48 -7.54 38.63
N GLU A 274 -2.28 -7.01 37.72
CA GLU A 274 -3.68 -7.36 37.50
C GLU A 274 -3.83 -8.61 36.62
N SER A 275 -5.03 -9.18 36.54
CA SER A 275 -5.31 -10.30 35.63
C SER A 275 -5.49 -9.79 34.19
N ASP A 276 -4.76 -10.37 33.24
CA ASP A 276 -4.91 -10.11 31.81
C ASP A 276 -5.47 -11.33 31.08
N ASP A 277 -6.09 -11.09 29.93
CA ASP A 277 -6.74 -12.09 29.09
C ASP A 277 -5.74 -13.18 28.66
N GLN A 278 -4.53 -12.80 28.25
CA GLN A 278 -3.49 -13.74 27.85
C GLN A 278 -3.09 -14.69 28.98
N THR A 279 -2.75 -14.16 30.15
CA THR A 279 -2.33 -14.95 31.30
C THR A 279 -3.48 -15.79 31.86
N ALA A 280 -4.71 -15.29 31.78
CA ALA A 280 -5.90 -16.05 32.14
C ALA A 280 -6.08 -17.29 31.24
N LEU A 281 -5.85 -17.19 29.93
CA LEU A 281 -5.88 -18.33 29.01
C LEU A 281 -4.75 -19.34 29.31
N ILE A 282 -3.54 -18.86 29.59
CA ILE A 282 -2.41 -19.72 30.01
C ILE A 282 -2.75 -20.45 31.31
N TYR A 283 -3.39 -19.77 32.27
CA TYR A 283 -3.83 -20.37 33.53
C TYR A 283 -4.79 -21.53 33.29
N LEU A 284 -5.77 -21.38 32.39
CA LEU A 284 -6.72 -22.45 32.04
C LEU A 284 -6.00 -23.66 31.45
N LEU A 285 -5.08 -23.44 30.51
CA LEU A 285 -4.26 -24.51 29.93
C LEU A 285 -3.40 -25.20 30.99
N TYR A 286 -2.75 -24.43 31.87
CA TYR A 286 -1.85 -24.94 32.90
C TYR A 286 -2.59 -25.74 34.00
N LYS A 287 -3.71 -25.23 34.52
CA LYS A 287 -4.46 -25.85 35.63
C LYS A 287 -5.47 -26.89 35.20
N HIS A 288 -6.03 -26.76 34.00
CA HIS A 288 -7.12 -27.58 33.50
C HIS A 288 -6.78 -28.19 32.14
N ARG A 289 -5.55 -28.69 32.00
CA ARG A 289 -5.00 -29.26 30.77
C ARG A 289 -5.95 -30.24 30.08
N GLU A 290 -6.49 -31.21 30.81
CA GLU A 290 -7.37 -32.25 30.24
C GLU A 290 -8.67 -31.70 29.65
N VAL A 291 -9.11 -30.51 30.09
CA VAL A 291 -10.34 -29.86 29.60
C VAL A 291 -10.06 -29.02 28.37
N TYR A 292 -9.01 -28.20 28.41
CA TYR A 292 -8.77 -27.18 27.39
C TYR A 292 -7.79 -27.62 26.30
N TYR A 293 -6.70 -28.30 26.67
CA TYR A 293 -5.64 -28.65 25.72
C TYR A 293 -6.13 -29.48 24.51
N PRO A 294 -7.05 -30.45 24.64
CA PRO A 294 -7.57 -31.20 23.48
C PRO A 294 -8.37 -30.35 22.49
N LYS A 295 -8.85 -29.17 22.89
CA LYS A 295 -9.67 -28.27 22.07
C LYS A 295 -8.94 -27.00 21.62
N ILE A 296 -7.76 -26.73 22.18
CA ILE A 296 -6.93 -25.56 21.86
C ILE A 296 -5.70 -26.01 21.07
N TYR A 297 -5.58 -25.54 19.83
CA TYR A 297 -4.37 -25.72 19.03
C TYR A 297 -3.37 -24.59 19.31
N LEU A 298 -2.19 -24.94 19.80
CA LEU A 298 -1.08 -24.01 19.97
C LEU A 298 -0.25 -23.99 18.67
N GLU A 299 -0.44 -22.96 17.85
CA GLU A 299 0.23 -22.85 16.55
C GLU A 299 1.62 -22.26 16.70
N GLY A 300 2.64 -23.05 16.38
CA GLY A 300 4.04 -22.64 16.43
C GLY A 300 4.81 -22.90 15.13
N ASN A 301 4.14 -23.33 14.05
CA ASN A 301 4.81 -23.65 12.77
C ASN A 301 5.03 -22.43 11.87
N PHE A 302 4.39 -21.31 12.17
CA PHE A 302 4.58 -20.02 11.52
C PHE A 302 4.20 -18.91 12.50
N TYR A 303 4.49 -17.66 12.14
CA TYR A 303 4.11 -16.48 12.92
C TYR A 303 2.60 -16.22 12.83
N PHE A 304 1.79 -17.11 13.41
CA PHE A 304 0.36 -16.87 13.61
C PHE A 304 0.13 -15.61 14.45
N GLU A 305 1.03 -15.39 15.40
CA GLU A 305 1.41 -14.09 15.91
C GLU A 305 2.95 -14.02 15.86
N GLY A 306 3.52 -12.84 15.60
CA GLY A 306 4.96 -12.69 15.44
C GLY A 306 5.48 -11.40 16.06
N TYR A 307 6.37 -11.55 17.04
CA TYR A 307 6.94 -10.42 17.76
C TYR A 307 7.75 -9.49 16.85
N TRP A 308 7.31 -8.23 16.74
CA TRP A 308 7.82 -7.29 15.74
C TRP A 308 9.33 -7.04 15.78
N LEU A 309 9.97 -7.05 16.96
CA LEU A 309 11.41 -6.83 17.09
C LEU A 309 12.24 -7.90 16.38
N GLU A 310 11.72 -9.12 16.30
CA GLU A 310 12.39 -10.21 15.60
C GLU A 310 12.21 -10.12 14.08
N ILE A 311 11.06 -9.56 13.65
CA ILE A 311 10.61 -9.60 12.26
C ILE A 311 11.06 -8.36 11.47
N VAL A 312 10.77 -7.16 12.00
CA VAL A 312 10.92 -5.89 11.28
C VAL A 312 12.33 -5.68 10.72
N PRO A 313 13.42 -6.00 11.45
CA PRO A 313 14.77 -5.85 10.91
C PRO A 313 15.04 -6.71 9.66
N GLY A 314 14.34 -7.83 9.49
CA GLY A 314 14.54 -8.77 8.38
C GLY A 314 13.68 -8.52 7.14
N LEU A 315 12.72 -7.59 7.17
CA LEU A 315 11.73 -7.43 6.09
C LEU A 315 12.34 -7.09 4.71
N THR A 316 13.44 -6.35 4.66
CA THR A 316 14.16 -6.09 3.40
C THR A 316 14.71 -7.39 2.81
N ASN A 317 15.34 -8.24 3.63
CA ASN A 317 15.85 -9.54 3.17
C ASN A 317 14.72 -10.49 2.76
N VAL A 318 13.57 -10.41 3.44
CA VAL A 318 12.38 -11.17 3.03
C VAL A 318 11.87 -10.70 1.66
N THR A 319 11.87 -9.38 1.42
CA THR A 319 11.49 -8.82 0.11
C THR A 319 12.36 -9.41 -0.99
N GLU A 320 13.68 -9.30 -0.87
CA GLU A 320 14.62 -9.77 -1.91
C GLU A 320 14.46 -11.26 -2.21
N ARG A 321 14.33 -12.12 -1.19
CA ARG A 321 14.12 -13.57 -1.40
C ARG A 321 12.86 -13.88 -2.20
N TYR A 322 11.79 -13.10 -2.00
CA TYR A 322 10.56 -13.30 -2.78
C TYR A 322 10.70 -12.76 -4.20
N LEU A 323 11.45 -11.68 -4.41
CA LEU A 323 11.77 -11.20 -5.74
C LEU A 323 12.65 -12.21 -6.50
N GLU A 324 13.59 -12.87 -5.83
CA GLU A 324 14.39 -13.97 -6.40
C GLU A 324 13.53 -15.15 -6.87
N MET A 325 12.56 -15.60 -6.05
CA MET A 325 11.62 -16.66 -6.46
C MET A 325 10.83 -16.26 -7.72
N GLU A 326 10.46 -14.99 -7.82
CA GLU A 326 9.72 -14.46 -8.98
C GLU A 326 10.62 -14.29 -10.21
N ARG A 327 11.90 -13.94 -10.04
CA ARG A 327 12.89 -13.97 -11.13
C ARG A 327 13.07 -15.39 -11.66
N GLU A 328 13.15 -16.38 -10.76
CA GLU A 328 13.33 -17.79 -11.12
C GLU A 328 12.13 -18.37 -11.89
N ASP A 329 10.90 -17.94 -11.58
CA ASP A 329 9.69 -18.45 -12.24
C ASP A 329 8.75 -17.34 -12.72
N ALA A 330 8.73 -17.13 -14.04
CA ALA A 330 7.89 -16.14 -14.72
C ALA A 330 6.38 -16.31 -14.47
N THR A 331 5.93 -17.49 -14.04
CA THR A 331 4.52 -17.71 -13.66
C THR A 331 4.11 -16.80 -12.52
N LEU A 332 5.02 -16.50 -11.58
CA LEU A 332 4.73 -15.61 -10.45
C LEU A 332 4.76 -14.12 -10.81
N ARG A 333 5.43 -13.74 -11.92
CA ARG A 333 5.53 -12.35 -12.39
C ARG A 333 4.33 -11.88 -13.18
N ARG A 334 3.61 -12.82 -13.79
CA ARG A 334 2.43 -12.53 -14.61
C ARG A 334 1.42 -11.68 -13.83
N ARG A 335 1.08 -10.50 -14.37
CA ARG A 335 -0.02 -9.66 -13.87
C ARG A 335 -1.34 -10.42 -13.89
N HIS A 336 -2.11 -10.27 -12.82
CA HIS A 336 -3.38 -10.96 -12.64
C HIS A 336 -4.33 -10.15 -11.77
N ALA A 337 -5.63 -10.45 -11.88
CA ALA A 337 -6.64 -9.83 -11.05
C ALA A 337 -6.44 -10.22 -9.58
N GLU A 338 -6.68 -9.29 -8.65
CA GLU A 338 -6.56 -9.52 -7.21
C GLU A 338 -7.37 -10.75 -6.75
N LYS A 339 -8.55 -10.98 -7.34
CA LYS A 339 -9.45 -12.10 -7.03
C LYS A 339 -8.92 -13.51 -7.34
N VAL A 340 -7.79 -13.63 -8.05
CA VAL A 340 -7.15 -14.93 -8.30
C VAL A 340 -5.78 -15.05 -7.61
N SER A 341 -5.48 -14.18 -6.63
CA SER A 341 -4.17 -14.14 -5.96
C SER A 341 -3.84 -15.44 -5.22
N GLU A 342 -4.84 -16.13 -4.64
CA GLU A 342 -4.64 -17.41 -3.93
C GLU A 342 -3.96 -18.47 -4.80
N ARG A 343 -4.26 -18.51 -6.12
CA ARG A 343 -3.61 -19.45 -7.05
C ARG A 343 -2.10 -19.23 -7.09
N TYR A 344 -1.65 -17.98 -7.04
CA TYR A 344 -0.23 -17.62 -7.10
C TYR A 344 0.46 -17.86 -5.75
N GLY A 345 -0.24 -17.58 -4.64
CA GLY A 345 0.19 -17.98 -3.29
C GLY A 345 0.41 -19.49 -3.21
N ALA A 346 -0.56 -20.29 -3.65
CA ALA A 346 -0.48 -21.75 -3.68
C ALA A 346 0.65 -22.27 -4.59
N PHE A 347 0.83 -21.68 -5.77
CA PHE A 347 1.93 -22.03 -6.67
C PHE A 347 3.30 -21.75 -6.02
N ARG A 348 3.46 -20.58 -5.39
CA ARG A 348 4.69 -20.24 -4.65
C ARG A 348 4.94 -21.22 -3.51
N GLU A 349 3.89 -21.54 -2.77
CA GLU A 349 3.92 -22.47 -1.65
C GLU A 349 4.43 -23.85 -2.10
N GLU A 350 3.83 -24.43 -3.14
CA GLU A 350 4.17 -25.75 -3.63
C GLU A 350 5.59 -25.82 -4.22
N ARG A 351 6.01 -24.77 -4.94
CA ARG A 351 7.28 -24.77 -5.67
C ARG A 351 8.50 -24.37 -4.84
N PHE A 352 8.35 -23.40 -3.93
CA PHE A 352 9.49 -22.77 -3.25
C PHE A 352 9.48 -22.95 -1.72
N LEU A 353 8.31 -23.13 -1.11
CA LEU A 353 8.15 -23.09 0.35
C LEU A 353 7.69 -24.42 0.97
N LYS A 354 7.48 -25.45 0.15
CA LYS A 354 6.99 -26.76 0.60
C LYS A 354 7.91 -27.35 1.67
N GLY A 355 7.36 -27.62 2.84
CA GLY A 355 8.09 -28.17 3.99
C GLY A 355 8.87 -27.15 4.83
N GLU A 356 8.98 -25.90 4.38
CA GLU A 356 9.58 -24.82 5.16
C GLU A 356 8.67 -24.48 6.35
N ARG A 357 9.23 -24.36 7.56
CA ARG A 357 8.51 -23.80 8.72
C ARG A 357 8.71 -22.29 8.78
N GLY A 358 7.69 -21.55 9.20
CA GLY A 358 7.82 -20.12 9.49
C GLY A 358 8.59 -19.89 10.80
N GLY A 359 9.06 -18.66 11.01
CA GLY A 359 9.88 -18.30 12.17
C GLY A 359 11.14 -17.52 11.77
N LYS A 360 12.01 -17.29 12.75
CA LYS A 360 13.21 -16.47 12.55
C LYS A 360 14.13 -17.11 11.53
N GLY A 361 14.56 -16.35 10.53
CA GLY A 361 15.43 -16.84 9.47
C GLY A 361 14.75 -17.73 8.43
N SER A 362 13.47 -18.06 8.60
CA SER A 362 12.67 -18.81 7.62
C SER A 362 12.70 -18.15 6.25
N LYS A 363 12.57 -18.95 5.19
CA LYS A 363 12.29 -18.46 3.84
C LYS A 363 10.88 -17.89 3.70
N ARG A 364 9.95 -18.23 4.60
CA ARG A 364 8.58 -17.70 4.59
C ARG A 364 8.54 -16.23 5.01
N ARG A 365 7.56 -15.51 4.47
CA ARG A 365 7.16 -14.23 5.06
C ARG A 365 6.59 -14.49 6.46
N PRO A 366 6.79 -13.56 7.40
CA PRO A 366 5.99 -13.55 8.61
C PRO A 366 4.53 -13.37 8.21
N PHE A 367 3.64 -14.18 8.79
CA PHE A 367 2.22 -14.08 8.47
C PHE A 367 1.60 -12.88 9.18
N VAL A 368 1.74 -12.82 10.50
CA VAL A 368 1.35 -11.67 11.31
C VAL A 368 2.59 -11.07 11.99
N THR A 369 2.70 -9.74 11.94
CA THR A 369 3.65 -8.97 12.76
C THR A 369 2.85 -8.18 13.80
N HIS A 370 3.07 -8.47 15.08
CA HIS A 370 2.36 -7.85 16.20
C HIS A 370 3.28 -6.91 16.97
N PHE A 371 2.87 -5.65 17.08
CA PHE A 371 3.60 -4.60 17.77
C PHE A 371 3.29 -4.56 19.26
N THR A 372 3.30 -5.73 19.91
CA THR A 372 3.01 -5.88 21.34
C THR A 372 3.84 -4.91 22.15
N GLY A 373 3.17 -4.12 22.98
CA GLY A 373 3.78 -3.14 23.87
C GLY A 373 4.23 -1.84 23.19
N CYS A 374 4.01 -1.64 21.89
CA CYS A 374 4.21 -0.32 21.28
C CYS A 374 3.09 0.65 21.65
N GLN A 375 1.85 0.17 21.78
CA GLN A 375 0.68 0.98 22.19
C GLN A 375 0.53 2.28 21.36
N PRO A 376 0.28 2.18 20.04
CA PRO A 376 0.28 3.34 19.14
C PRO A 376 -0.68 4.44 19.57
N CYS A 377 -1.78 4.06 20.23
CA CYS A 377 -2.81 4.99 20.61
C CYS A 377 -2.54 5.75 21.92
N SER A 378 -2.06 5.06 22.96
CA SER A 378 -1.74 5.72 24.23
C SER A 378 -0.44 6.51 24.12
N GLY A 379 0.54 5.99 23.36
CA GLY A 379 1.92 6.47 23.34
C GLY A 379 2.78 5.91 24.48
N ASP A 380 2.16 5.18 25.41
CA ASP A 380 2.78 4.59 26.60
C ASP A 380 3.51 3.27 26.25
N HIS A 381 4.39 3.33 25.25
CA HIS A 381 5.17 2.19 24.79
C HIS A 381 6.04 1.60 25.93
N ASN A 382 6.34 0.31 25.82
CA ASN A 382 7.22 -0.36 26.76
C ASN A 382 8.63 0.24 26.70
N LYS A 383 9.13 0.67 27.86
CA LYS A 383 10.44 1.33 28.02
C LYS A 383 11.65 0.45 27.64
N MET A 384 11.44 -0.83 27.35
CA MET A 384 12.48 -1.73 26.84
C MET A 384 13.01 -1.31 25.46
N TYR A 385 12.25 -0.52 24.70
CA TYR A 385 12.64 0.00 23.40
C TYR A 385 12.18 1.45 23.25
N ASP A 386 12.82 2.16 22.31
CA ASP A 386 12.50 3.55 22.01
C ASP A 386 11.20 3.67 21.18
N GLY A 387 10.37 4.66 21.50
CA GLY A 387 9.07 4.87 20.86
C GLY A 387 9.17 5.11 19.36
N ASP A 388 10.20 5.83 18.89
CA ASP A 388 10.40 6.05 17.46
C ASP A 388 10.74 4.73 16.75
N THR A 389 11.39 3.79 17.45
CA THR A 389 11.63 2.45 16.91
C THR A 389 10.32 1.70 16.66
N CYS A 390 9.35 1.81 17.56
CA CYS A 390 8.01 1.26 17.36
C CYS A 390 7.32 1.85 16.13
N TRP A 391 7.26 3.19 16.04
CA TRP A 391 6.54 3.87 14.95
C TRP A 391 7.19 3.61 13.60
N ASN A 392 8.52 3.74 13.51
CA ASN A 392 9.25 3.44 12.28
C ASN A 392 9.12 1.96 11.89
N GLY A 393 9.09 1.05 12.87
CA GLY A 393 8.84 -0.36 12.63
C GLY A 393 7.45 -0.63 12.07
N MET A 394 6.42 0.04 12.60
CA MET A 394 5.05 -0.03 12.10
C MET A 394 4.96 0.44 10.64
N ILE A 395 5.55 1.61 10.32
CA ILE A 395 5.57 2.13 8.95
C ILE A 395 6.22 1.12 7.99
N LYS A 396 7.36 0.54 8.37
CA LYS A 396 8.06 -0.49 7.58
C LYS A 396 7.19 -1.73 7.35
N ALA A 397 6.57 -2.27 8.40
CA ALA A 397 5.72 -3.45 8.27
C ALA A 397 4.46 -3.17 7.43
N ILE A 398 3.83 -1.99 7.61
CA ILE A 398 2.68 -1.57 6.81
C ILE A 398 3.07 -1.48 5.34
N ASN A 399 4.15 -0.79 5.01
CA ASN A 399 4.59 -0.63 3.61
C ASN A 399 5.02 -1.98 3.00
N PHE A 400 5.60 -2.87 3.80
CA PHE A 400 5.95 -4.23 3.37
C PHE A 400 4.72 -5.06 2.98
N ALA A 401 3.66 -4.98 3.77
CA ALA A 401 2.39 -5.63 3.47
C ALA A 401 1.67 -4.95 2.28
N ASP A 402 1.64 -3.61 2.29
CA ASP A 402 0.97 -2.80 1.27
C ASP A 402 1.64 -2.95 -0.11
N ASN A 403 2.95 -3.20 -0.17
CA ASN A 403 3.62 -3.58 -1.41
C ASN A 403 2.97 -4.80 -2.08
N GLN A 404 2.55 -5.81 -1.31
CA GLN A 404 1.93 -7.01 -1.88
C GLN A 404 0.56 -6.69 -2.51
N VAL A 405 -0.17 -5.72 -1.94
CA VAL A 405 -1.44 -5.22 -2.45
C VAL A 405 -1.21 -4.30 -3.66
N MET A 406 -0.39 -3.26 -3.50
CA MET A 406 -0.14 -2.23 -4.52
C MET A 406 0.50 -2.80 -5.79
N ARG A 407 1.24 -3.90 -5.69
CA ARG A 407 1.75 -4.64 -6.86
C ARG A 407 0.65 -5.09 -7.81
N LYS A 408 -0.54 -5.46 -7.31
CA LYS A 408 -1.70 -5.80 -8.15
C LYS A 408 -2.21 -4.60 -8.94
N TYR A 409 -2.00 -3.40 -8.41
CA TYR A 409 -2.32 -2.12 -9.05
C TYR A 409 -1.16 -1.55 -9.89
N GLY A 410 -0.03 -2.26 -9.96
CA GLY A 410 1.15 -1.86 -10.73
C GLY A 410 2.03 -0.82 -10.03
N PHE A 411 2.01 -0.75 -8.69
CA PHE A 411 2.81 0.18 -7.91
C PHE A 411 3.56 -0.49 -6.76
N VAL A 412 4.63 0.15 -6.27
CA VAL A 412 5.41 -0.29 -5.11
C VAL A 412 5.94 0.91 -4.32
N HIS A 413 6.08 0.75 -3.02
CA HIS A 413 6.87 1.63 -2.15
C HIS A 413 8.35 1.41 -2.45
N SER A 414 9.06 2.47 -2.83
CA SER A 414 10.51 2.43 -3.11
C SER A 414 11.36 2.31 -1.84
N ASP A 415 10.81 2.70 -0.69
CA ASP A 415 11.45 2.67 0.61
C ASP A 415 10.40 2.30 1.66
N LEU A 416 10.61 1.18 2.36
CA LEU A 416 9.68 0.72 3.40
C LEU A 416 9.55 1.72 4.55
N GLY A 417 10.53 2.59 4.79
CA GLY A 417 10.47 3.63 5.81
C GLY A 417 9.70 4.89 5.41
N LYS A 418 9.31 5.05 4.12
CA LYS A 418 8.66 6.26 3.60
C LYS A 418 7.27 5.95 3.07
N THR A 419 6.34 6.87 3.25
CA THR A 419 4.92 6.63 2.92
C THR A 419 4.53 7.06 1.51
N SER A 420 5.32 7.90 0.82
CA SER A 420 5.03 8.42 -0.52
C SER A 420 6.26 9.09 -1.15
N PRO A 421 6.32 9.22 -2.49
CA PRO A 421 5.38 8.67 -3.48
C PRO A 421 5.64 7.18 -3.80
N LEU A 422 4.61 6.49 -4.31
CA LEU A 422 4.75 5.14 -4.89
C LEU A 422 5.40 5.21 -6.28
N GLN A 423 6.12 4.16 -6.65
CA GLN A 423 6.71 4.00 -7.98
C GLN A 423 5.91 3.01 -8.83
N PRO A 424 5.67 3.30 -10.12
CA PRO A 424 5.04 2.36 -11.03
C PRO A 424 5.99 1.18 -11.33
N LEU A 425 5.43 -0.01 -11.51
CA LEU A 425 6.18 -1.22 -11.83
C LEU A 425 6.22 -1.47 -13.33
N PRO A 426 7.38 -1.91 -13.89
CA PRO A 426 7.46 -2.34 -15.28
C PRO A 426 6.58 -3.58 -15.52
N PHE A 427 6.36 -3.92 -16.79
CA PHE A 427 5.45 -5.01 -17.16
C PHE A 427 5.87 -6.35 -16.52
N ASP A 428 7.18 -6.61 -16.45
CA ASP A 428 7.74 -7.92 -16.10
C ASP A 428 8.52 -7.96 -14.77
N TYR A 429 8.28 -6.97 -13.90
CA TYR A 429 8.91 -6.88 -12.59
C TYR A 429 8.77 -8.19 -11.77
N PRO A 430 9.82 -8.64 -11.05
CA PRO A 430 11.14 -8.01 -10.87
C PRO A 430 12.19 -8.48 -11.87
N ASP A 431 11.79 -9.18 -12.94
CA ASP A 431 12.69 -9.52 -14.04
C ASP A 431 12.86 -8.26 -14.88
N GLU A 432 13.89 -7.49 -14.55
CA GLU A 432 14.42 -6.57 -15.53
C GLU A 432 14.99 -7.40 -16.68
N PRO A 433 14.79 -7.00 -17.95
CA PRO A 433 15.36 -7.73 -19.08
C PRO A 433 16.86 -7.94 -18.85
N CYS A 434 17.25 -9.20 -18.58
CA CYS A 434 18.61 -9.69 -18.33
C CYS A 434 19.71 -8.61 -18.29
N LEU A 435 19.81 -7.86 -17.19
CA LEU A 435 21.05 -7.23 -16.75
C LEU A 435 21.60 -8.10 -15.61
N ARG A 436 22.20 -9.24 -15.96
CA ARG A 436 23.04 -9.99 -15.01
C ARG A 436 24.12 -9.04 -14.50
N ASP A 437 24.25 -8.93 -13.18
CA ASP A 437 25.32 -8.22 -12.47
C ASP A 437 25.79 -6.92 -13.15
N LYS A 438 24.94 -5.89 -13.14
CA LYS A 438 25.41 -4.54 -13.44
C LYS A 438 24.99 -3.65 -12.28
N SER A 439 26.00 -3.20 -11.53
CA SER A 439 25.90 -2.14 -10.54
C SER A 439 25.12 -0.96 -11.15
N LEU A 440 23.85 -0.84 -10.76
CA LEU A 440 22.97 0.25 -11.15
C LEU A 440 23.44 1.52 -10.42
N LEU A 441 24.22 2.34 -11.11
CA LEU A 441 24.65 3.66 -10.65
C LEU A 441 23.68 4.69 -11.22
N GLU A 442 22.65 5.05 -10.44
CA GLU A 442 21.91 6.30 -10.65
C GLU A 442 22.77 7.47 -10.15
N VAL A 443 22.97 8.50 -10.98
CA VAL A 443 23.58 9.76 -10.53
C VAL A 443 22.58 10.90 -10.77
N ASN A 444 21.95 11.34 -9.67
CA ASN A 444 21.39 12.67 -9.54
C ASN A 444 22.36 13.56 -8.76
N SER A 445 22.24 14.87 -8.96
CA SER A 445 23.12 15.86 -8.34
C SER A 445 23.05 15.84 -6.82
N MET A 446 24.24 15.91 -6.23
CA MET A 446 24.61 16.46 -4.91
C MET A 446 25.25 15.46 -3.94
N GLU A 447 26.53 15.77 -3.72
CA GLU A 447 27.38 15.54 -2.55
C GLU A 447 27.81 14.10 -2.18
N ASN A 448 29.09 13.88 -2.52
CA ASN A 448 30.11 13.03 -1.92
C ASN A 448 30.25 11.54 -2.33
N ARG A 449 31.30 11.36 -3.18
CA ARG A 449 32.28 10.25 -3.27
C ARG A 449 31.72 8.91 -3.77
N SER A 450 32.15 8.32 -4.89
CA SER A 450 33.20 8.62 -5.87
C SER A 450 33.07 7.63 -7.05
N PHE A 451 32.71 8.11 -8.26
CA PHE A 451 32.96 7.44 -9.56
C PHE A 451 33.03 8.50 -10.67
N SER A 452 34.00 8.31 -11.58
CA SER A 452 34.33 9.08 -12.78
C SER A 452 33.93 8.23 -14.00
N VAL A 453 33.30 8.68 -15.10
CA VAL A 453 33.40 9.91 -15.90
C VAL A 453 32.05 10.15 -16.60
N MET A 454 31.59 11.41 -16.64
CA MET A 454 30.47 11.88 -17.46
C MET A 454 31.03 12.89 -18.46
N LEU A 455 30.98 12.61 -19.77
CA LEU A 455 31.31 13.62 -20.78
C LEU A 455 30.09 14.51 -20.99
N LYS A 456 30.01 15.57 -20.19
CA LYS A 456 29.02 16.65 -20.35
C LYS A 456 29.71 17.83 -21.01
N THR A 457 29.26 18.27 -22.19
CA THR A 457 29.60 19.61 -22.67
C THR A 457 28.60 20.61 -22.11
N ARG A 458 28.92 21.26 -20.97
CA ARG A 458 28.34 22.56 -20.64
C ARG A 458 29.26 23.40 -19.74
N TYR A 459 29.67 24.54 -20.30
CA TYR A 459 30.43 25.62 -19.67
C TYR A 459 29.83 26.05 -18.32
N SER A 460 30.57 25.85 -17.23
CA SER A 460 30.59 26.78 -16.10
C SER A 460 31.84 27.65 -16.24
N LYS A 461 31.68 28.97 -16.15
CA LYS A 461 32.77 29.96 -16.19
C LYS A 461 33.99 29.47 -15.39
N GLY A 462 35.13 29.35 -16.07
CA GLY A 462 36.46 29.27 -15.46
C GLY A 462 37.21 27.96 -15.64
N ALA A 463 37.63 27.62 -16.86
CA ALA A 463 38.87 26.88 -17.17
C ALA A 463 39.06 26.85 -18.69
N SER A 464 40.32 26.80 -19.13
CA SER A 464 40.82 26.90 -20.50
C SER A 464 40.15 25.97 -21.52
N ASP A 465 39.98 26.51 -22.74
CA ASP A 465 39.67 25.82 -23.99
C ASP A 465 40.25 24.41 -24.08
N HIS A 466 39.39 23.44 -24.43
CA HIS A 466 39.57 22.37 -25.42
C HIS A 466 38.32 21.45 -25.32
N GLN A 467 37.36 21.60 -26.22
CA GLN A 467 36.23 20.67 -26.37
C GLN A 467 36.73 19.32 -26.91
N PRO A 468 36.34 18.16 -26.38
CA PRO A 468 36.49 16.92 -27.11
C PRO A 468 35.35 16.82 -28.12
N SER A 469 35.63 17.17 -29.38
CA SER A 469 34.73 16.94 -30.51
C SER A 469 34.65 15.45 -30.95
N HIS A 470 35.43 14.60 -30.28
CA HIS A 470 35.57 13.18 -30.57
C HIS A 470 35.47 12.35 -29.29
N LEU A 471 34.51 11.44 -29.24
CA LEU A 471 34.32 10.43 -28.19
C LEU A 471 35.53 9.48 -28.08
N ARG A 472 36.22 9.20 -29.19
CA ARG A 472 37.38 8.28 -29.21
C ARG A 472 38.61 8.79 -28.43
N LEU A 473 38.82 10.10 -28.32
CA LEU A 473 40.04 10.67 -27.71
C LEU A 473 40.14 10.49 -26.18
N GLY A 474 39.17 9.85 -25.53
CA GLY A 474 39.20 9.54 -24.10
C GLY A 474 38.87 8.10 -23.70
N PHE A 475 38.75 7.16 -24.65
CA PHE A 475 38.01 5.90 -24.41
C PHE A 475 38.74 4.58 -24.72
N ASP A 476 39.88 4.57 -25.42
CA ASP A 476 40.53 3.31 -25.84
C ASP A 476 40.97 2.40 -24.67
N GLU A 477 41.07 2.91 -23.44
CA GLU A 477 41.49 2.13 -22.26
C GLU A 477 40.32 1.55 -21.42
N TYR A 478 39.07 1.99 -21.64
CA TYR A 478 37.94 1.69 -20.75
C TYR A 478 36.79 0.89 -21.38
N VAL A 479 36.68 0.87 -22.72
CA VAL A 479 35.55 0.22 -23.42
C VAL A 479 35.46 -1.27 -23.10
N ASN A 480 36.59 -1.96 -22.95
CA ASN A 480 36.65 -3.40 -22.61
C ASN A 480 36.15 -3.76 -21.19
N ARG A 481 35.71 -2.77 -20.40
CA ARG A 481 35.22 -2.97 -19.02
C ARG A 481 33.84 -2.33 -18.80
N LEU A 482 33.25 -1.73 -19.83
CA LEU A 482 32.01 -0.99 -19.71
C LEU A 482 30.87 -1.69 -20.42
N ASP A 483 29.83 -1.86 -19.63
CA ASP A 483 28.68 -2.68 -19.92
C ASP A 483 27.52 -1.89 -20.55
N VAL A 484 27.46 -0.58 -20.22
CA VAL A 484 26.50 0.39 -20.74
C VAL A 484 27.21 1.74 -20.89
N ILE A 485 26.97 2.46 -21.98
CA ILE A 485 27.49 3.81 -22.23
C ILE A 485 26.32 4.77 -22.45
N GLY A 486 26.24 5.81 -21.62
CA GLY A 486 25.27 6.90 -21.78
C GLY A 486 25.89 8.11 -22.47
N ILE A 487 25.29 8.56 -23.57
CA ILE A 487 25.70 9.75 -24.32
C ILE A 487 24.56 10.77 -24.27
N ASP A 488 24.76 11.89 -23.57
CA ASP A 488 23.81 13.01 -23.52
C ASP A 488 24.28 14.14 -24.43
N GLU A 489 23.35 14.98 -24.91
CA GLU A 489 23.62 16.05 -25.87
C GLU A 489 24.34 15.55 -27.14
N ALA A 490 23.94 14.35 -27.61
CA ALA A 490 24.65 13.58 -28.61
C ALA A 490 24.91 14.31 -29.93
N GLN A 491 24.10 15.32 -30.25
CA GLN A 491 24.22 16.13 -31.45
C GLN A 491 25.56 16.89 -31.57
N PHE A 492 26.32 17.05 -30.48
CA PHE A 492 27.61 17.73 -30.50
C PHE A 492 28.82 16.81 -30.77
N PHE A 493 28.63 15.49 -30.85
CA PHE A 493 29.72 14.55 -31.11
C PHE A 493 29.79 14.17 -32.59
N GLY A 494 30.90 14.55 -33.25
CA GLY A 494 31.10 14.31 -34.68
C GLY A 494 31.35 12.84 -35.05
N ASP A 495 31.86 12.04 -34.11
CA ASP A 495 32.17 10.62 -34.27
C ASP A 495 31.11 9.68 -33.64
N LEU A 496 29.93 10.22 -33.28
CA LEU A 496 28.85 9.49 -32.60
C LEU A 496 28.49 8.16 -33.27
N TYR A 497 28.30 8.18 -34.60
CA TYR A 497 27.91 6.98 -35.36
C TYR A 497 28.97 5.88 -35.27
N GLU A 498 30.23 6.23 -35.54
CA GLU A 498 31.33 5.26 -35.51
C GLU A 498 31.56 4.71 -34.10
N PHE A 499 31.41 5.55 -33.07
CA PHE A 499 31.51 5.13 -31.69
C PHE A 499 30.40 4.15 -31.29
N CYS A 500 29.13 4.49 -31.56
CA CYS A 500 28.00 3.65 -31.18
C CYS A 500 28.04 2.30 -31.92
N ARG A 501 28.38 2.31 -33.20
CA ARG A 501 28.53 1.11 -34.02
C ARG A 501 29.62 0.19 -33.47
N GLU A 502 30.80 0.72 -33.15
CA GLU A 502 31.87 -0.11 -32.61
C GLU A 502 31.56 -0.62 -31.20
N ALA A 503 31.05 0.24 -30.31
CA ALA A 503 30.69 -0.15 -28.95
C ALA A 503 29.58 -1.22 -28.93
N ALA A 504 28.57 -1.11 -29.78
CA ALA A 504 27.50 -2.10 -29.86
C ALA A 504 27.93 -3.37 -30.59
N ASP A 505 28.49 -3.26 -31.80
CA ASP A 505 28.73 -4.41 -32.68
C ASP A 505 29.98 -5.23 -32.30
N LYS A 506 31.05 -4.57 -31.85
CA LYS A 506 32.33 -5.23 -31.56
C LYS A 506 32.46 -5.62 -30.10
N GLU A 507 32.03 -4.73 -29.21
CA GLU A 507 32.28 -4.86 -27.76
C GLU A 507 31.04 -5.38 -27.00
N GLY A 508 29.87 -5.42 -27.64
CA GLY A 508 28.62 -5.88 -27.04
C GLY A 508 28.09 -4.93 -25.95
N THR A 509 28.57 -3.69 -25.92
CA THR A 509 28.19 -2.67 -24.93
C THR A 509 26.83 -2.06 -25.30
N THR A 510 25.92 -1.96 -24.33
CA THR A 510 24.65 -1.25 -24.54
C THR A 510 24.90 0.25 -24.60
N VAL A 511 24.53 0.93 -25.68
CA VAL A 511 24.72 2.39 -25.80
C VAL A 511 23.35 3.09 -25.73
N ILE A 512 23.18 3.98 -24.76
CA ILE A 512 21.99 4.82 -24.60
C ILE A 512 22.36 6.22 -25.06
N VAL A 513 21.71 6.69 -26.12
CA VAL A 513 22.00 7.99 -26.73
C VAL A 513 20.79 8.92 -26.57
N ALA A 514 21.02 10.10 -26.00
CA ALA A 514 20.06 11.19 -25.88
C ALA A 514 20.61 12.44 -26.57
N GLY A 515 19.80 13.05 -27.43
CA GLY A 515 20.18 14.26 -28.16
C GLY A 515 19.06 14.79 -29.03
N PHE A 516 19.27 15.96 -29.62
CA PHE A 516 18.30 16.57 -30.53
C PHE A 516 18.42 15.97 -31.93
N ASP A 517 17.30 15.53 -32.49
CA ASP A 517 17.24 14.98 -33.85
C ASP A 517 17.16 16.09 -34.93
N GLY A 518 16.83 17.32 -34.54
CA GLY A 518 16.83 18.48 -35.42
C GLY A 518 17.19 19.79 -34.74
N ASP A 519 17.81 20.69 -35.50
CA ASP A 519 18.14 22.06 -35.10
C ASP A 519 16.87 22.96 -35.10
N PHE A 520 17.01 24.20 -34.64
CA PHE A 520 15.91 25.17 -34.65
C PHE A 520 15.39 25.51 -36.06
N LYS A 521 16.11 25.14 -37.12
CA LYS A 521 15.72 25.28 -38.53
C LYS A 521 15.09 24.00 -39.10
N ARG A 522 14.86 22.97 -38.25
CA ARG A 522 14.35 21.63 -38.62
C ARG A 522 15.27 20.83 -39.54
N ARG A 523 16.55 21.16 -39.56
CA ARG A 523 17.58 20.38 -40.25
C ARG A 523 18.16 19.37 -39.29
N ARG A 524 18.79 18.31 -39.80
CA ARG A 524 19.52 17.33 -38.97
C ARG A 524 20.49 18.04 -38.02
N PHE A 525 20.56 17.62 -36.76
CA PHE A 525 21.52 18.14 -35.78
C PHE A 525 22.53 17.05 -35.44
N GLY A 526 23.79 17.28 -35.81
CA GLY A 526 24.86 16.29 -35.65
C GLY A 526 24.56 15.00 -36.41
N SER A 527 25.04 13.89 -35.85
CA SER A 527 24.91 12.54 -36.42
C SER A 527 23.87 11.69 -35.67
N VAL A 528 22.99 12.30 -34.87
CA VAL A 528 21.98 11.58 -34.05
C VAL A 528 21.03 10.76 -34.94
N LEU A 529 20.59 11.34 -36.06
CA LEU A 529 19.72 10.66 -37.02
C LEU A 529 20.40 9.48 -37.72
N ASP A 530 21.73 9.50 -37.83
CA ASP A 530 22.50 8.45 -38.49
C ASP A 530 22.50 7.16 -37.65
N LEU A 531 22.13 7.22 -36.36
CA LEU A 531 22.00 6.05 -35.48
C LEU A 531 20.70 5.24 -35.72
N ILE A 532 19.68 5.83 -36.33
CA ILE A 532 18.36 5.18 -36.50
C ILE A 532 18.46 3.80 -37.17
N PRO A 533 19.25 3.60 -38.24
CA PRO A 533 19.36 2.29 -38.90
C PRO A 533 20.05 1.21 -38.06
N ILE A 534 20.86 1.58 -37.07
CA ILE A 534 21.65 0.66 -36.24
C ILE A 534 21.10 0.55 -34.80
N ALA A 535 20.08 1.33 -34.45
CA ALA A 535 19.49 1.34 -33.12
C ALA A 535 18.44 0.22 -32.97
N ASP A 536 18.55 -0.56 -31.89
CA ASP A 536 17.55 -1.56 -31.52
C ASP A 536 16.19 -0.93 -31.18
N THR A 537 16.22 0.25 -30.54
CA THR A 537 15.02 1.01 -30.18
C THR A 537 15.23 2.51 -30.37
N VAL A 538 14.20 3.21 -30.85
CA VAL A 538 14.21 4.66 -31.02
C VAL A 538 12.93 5.24 -30.41
N THR A 539 13.07 6.12 -29.42
CA THR A 539 11.94 6.82 -28.80
C THR A 539 12.01 8.32 -29.09
N LYS A 540 11.03 8.84 -29.82
CA LYS A 540 10.92 10.29 -30.08
C LYS A 540 10.16 10.99 -28.96
N LEU A 541 10.90 11.66 -28.08
CA LEU A 541 10.33 12.45 -26.99
C LEU A 541 9.73 13.76 -27.51
N THR A 542 8.73 14.27 -26.80
CA THR A 542 8.02 15.50 -27.15
C THR A 542 7.80 16.34 -25.91
N SER A 543 7.88 17.67 -26.04
CA SER A 543 7.63 18.60 -24.94
C SER A 543 6.20 19.15 -25.00
N ARG A 544 5.89 20.13 -24.14
CA ARG A 544 4.68 20.96 -24.23
C ARG A 544 5.01 22.27 -24.93
N CYS A 545 4.13 22.69 -25.83
CA CYS A 545 4.26 23.96 -26.53
C CYS A 545 4.11 25.10 -25.54
N GLU A 546 5.12 25.97 -25.46
CA GLU A 546 5.12 27.11 -24.55
C GLU A 546 4.00 28.12 -24.88
N VAL A 547 3.53 28.16 -26.13
CA VAL A 547 2.45 29.06 -26.57
C VAL A 547 1.05 28.52 -26.27
N CYS A 548 0.79 27.22 -26.45
CA CYS A 548 -0.58 26.69 -26.38
C CYS A 548 -0.77 25.40 -25.57
N GLY A 549 0.28 24.92 -24.90
CA GLY A 549 0.24 23.74 -24.04
C GLY A 549 0.07 22.38 -24.75
N LYS A 550 -0.21 22.36 -26.06
CA LYS A 550 -0.29 21.14 -26.89
C LYS A 550 1.09 20.51 -27.09
N ARG A 551 1.15 19.29 -27.61
CA ARG A 551 2.41 18.57 -27.88
C ARG A 551 3.34 19.39 -28.78
N ALA A 552 4.56 19.65 -28.31
CA ALA A 552 5.62 20.34 -29.04
C ALA A 552 6.64 19.34 -29.59
N LEU A 553 6.95 19.51 -30.87
CA LEU A 553 7.86 18.64 -31.63
C LEU A 553 9.09 19.39 -32.14
N LEU A 554 9.10 20.71 -32.00
CA LEU A 554 10.04 21.60 -32.66
C LEU A 554 10.60 22.58 -31.64
N THR A 555 11.87 22.88 -31.79
CA THR A 555 12.53 23.96 -31.06
C THR A 555 12.51 25.21 -31.93
N MET A 556 12.04 26.33 -31.40
CA MET A 556 12.07 27.64 -32.05
C MET A 556 13.05 28.55 -31.30
N ARG A 557 13.85 29.31 -32.05
CA ARG A 557 14.77 30.31 -31.49
C ARG A 557 14.03 31.62 -31.28
N LYS A 558 14.23 32.23 -30.10
CA LYS A 558 13.65 33.53 -29.70
C LYS A 558 14.48 34.73 -30.16
N THR A 559 15.77 34.52 -30.43
CA THR A 559 16.76 35.57 -30.70
C THR A 559 17.19 35.63 -32.19
N GLU A 560 17.86 36.71 -32.61
CA GLU A 560 18.17 36.98 -34.02
C GLU A 560 19.46 36.33 -34.55
N GLU A 561 20.27 35.70 -33.68
CA GLU A 561 21.53 35.11 -34.09
C GLU A 561 21.29 33.95 -35.07
N LYS A 562 22.17 33.81 -36.07
CA LYS A 562 22.01 32.86 -37.19
C LYS A 562 22.78 31.54 -37.01
N GLU A 563 23.70 31.48 -36.04
CA GLU A 563 24.58 30.35 -35.77
C GLU A 563 23.79 29.12 -35.32
N THR A 564 24.09 27.93 -35.82
CA THR A 564 23.32 26.72 -35.46
C THR A 564 23.50 26.36 -33.97
N GLU A 565 24.71 26.56 -33.46
CA GLU A 565 25.11 26.24 -32.09
C GLU A 565 25.25 27.51 -31.27
N LEU A 566 24.13 28.04 -30.78
CA LEU A 566 24.16 29.12 -29.79
C LEU A 566 23.93 28.51 -28.40
N ILE A 567 24.89 28.67 -27.50
CA ILE A 567 24.79 28.17 -26.12
C ILE A 567 23.80 29.06 -25.36
N GLY A 568 22.63 28.52 -25.04
CA GLY A 568 21.58 29.19 -24.27
C GLY A 568 20.44 28.23 -23.91
N GLY A 569 19.74 28.51 -22.83
CA GLY A 569 18.60 27.76 -22.31
C GLY A 569 17.26 28.33 -22.78
N ALA A 570 16.31 28.46 -21.84
CA ALA A 570 14.94 28.94 -22.09
C ALA A 570 14.85 30.41 -22.56
N GLU A 571 15.94 31.15 -22.39
CA GLU A 571 16.11 32.52 -22.84
C GLU A 571 16.37 32.62 -24.36
N VAL A 572 16.94 31.57 -24.97
CA VAL A 572 17.25 31.54 -26.41
C VAL A 572 16.27 30.65 -27.19
N TYR A 573 15.76 29.58 -26.57
CA TYR A 573 14.94 28.60 -27.27
C TYR A 573 13.62 28.29 -26.55
N MET A 574 12.59 27.97 -27.32
CA MET A 574 11.30 27.48 -26.81
C MET A 574 10.79 26.26 -27.58
N PRO A 575 10.17 25.29 -26.89
CA PRO A 575 9.45 24.20 -27.54
C PRO A 575 8.10 24.70 -28.09
N VAL A 576 7.83 24.40 -29.37
CA VAL A 576 6.60 24.81 -30.05
C VAL A 576 5.95 23.66 -30.83
N CYS A 577 4.63 23.75 -31.00
CA CYS A 577 3.90 22.89 -31.92
C CYS A 577 4.09 23.36 -33.37
N ARG A 578 3.73 22.51 -34.33
CA ARG A 578 3.92 22.80 -35.76
C ARG A 578 3.25 24.10 -36.22
N SER A 579 2.03 24.38 -35.75
CA SER A 579 1.30 25.60 -36.13
C SER A 579 2.03 26.85 -35.63
N HIS A 580 2.52 26.86 -34.39
CA HIS A 580 3.23 28.00 -33.83
C HIS A 580 4.64 28.17 -34.39
N TYR A 581 5.30 27.08 -34.81
CA TYR A 581 6.56 27.21 -35.55
C TYR A 581 6.36 27.91 -36.90
N VAL A 582 5.36 27.49 -37.69
CA VAL A 582 5.09 28.06 -39.02
C VAL A 582 4.56 29.50 -38.91
N CYS A 583 3.61 29.73 -38.00
CA CYS A 583 3.06 31.06 -37.75
C CYS A 583 4.13 32.01 -37.21
N GLY A 584 4.90 31.58 -36.21
CA GLY A 584 6.00 32.37 -35.64
C GLY A 584 7.07 32.74 -36.66
N GLN A 585 7.43 31.83 -37.57
CA GLN A 585 8.32 32.14 -38.69
C GLN A 585 7.72 33.18 -39.65
N SER A 586 6.44 33.05 -40.02
CA SER A 586 5.77 34.03 -40.90
C SER A 586 5.69 35.42 -40.27
N VAL A 587 5.49 35.51 -38.95
CA VAL A 587 5.47 36.77 -38.21
C VAL A 587 6.89 37.36 -38.15
N LEU A 588 7.91 36.55 -37.88
CA LEU A 588 9.31 37.00 -37.88
C LEU A 588 9.79 37.45 -39.28
N GLU A 589 9.39 36.77 -40.35
CA GLU A 589 9.70 37.13 -41.74
C GLU A 589 8.96 38.40 -42.17
N THR A 590 7.68 38.54 -41.80
CA THR A 590 6.89 39.75 -42.08
C THR A 590 7.42 40.94 -41.29
N ALA A 591 7.77 40.76 -40.02
CA ALA A 591 8.41 41.79 -39.22
C ALA A 591 9.74 42.23 -39.86
N ARG A 592 10.58 41.29 -40.32
CA ARG A 592 11.83 41.62 -41.03
C ARG A 592 11.60 42.39 -42.32
N ALA A 593 10.63 42.00 -43.15
CA ALA A 593 10.29 42.71 -44.38
C ALA A 593 9.80 44.14 -44.11
N VAL A 594 9.06 44.35 -43.02
CA VAL A 594 8.62 45.68 -42.58
C VAL A 594 9.80 46.50 -42.03
N PHE A 595 10.68 45.89 -41.23
CA PHE A 595 11.87 46.55 -40.68
C PHE A 595 12.89 46.96 -41.75
N ASP A 596 13.14 46.13 -42.76
CA ASP A 596 14.04 46.47 -43.88
C ASP A 596 13.45 47.57 -44.79
N SER A 597 12.13 47.80 -44.74
CA SER A 597 11.46 48.89 -45.46
C SER A 597 11.38 50.21 -44.67
N SER A 598 11.63 50.18 -43.36
CA SER A 598 11.54 51.35 -42.48
C SER A 598 12.93 51.81 -42.02
N SER A 599 13.36 52.99 -42.48
CA SER A 599 14.61 53.62 -42.06
C SER A 599 14.54 54.20 -40.64
N ASN A 600 14.31 53.38 -39.62
CA ASN A 600 14.57 53.72 -38.23
C ASN A 600 14.72 52.45 -37.38
N LYS A 601 15.94 52.21 -36.92
CA LYS A 601 16.27 51.15 -35.97
C LYS A 601 15.97 51.67 -34.57
N HIS A 602 15.08 50.99 -33.83
CA HIS A 602 15.23 50.56 -32.43
C HIS A 602 13.88 50.11 -31.85
N ASP A 603 13.92 48.93 -31.21
CA ASP A 603 13.01 48.39 -30.19
C ASP A 603 11.51 48.22 -30.48
N VAL A 604 11.09 47.09 -31.10
CA VAL A 604 9.84 46.38 -30.72
C VAL A 604 9.91 44.91 -31.18
N VAL A 605 10.32 43.96 -30.33
CA VAL A 605 9.98 42.51 -30.52
C VAL A 605 9.53 41.83 -29.22
N ALA A 606 9.66 42.46 -28.06
CA ALA A 606 9.27 41.85 -26.78
C ALA A 606 7.74 41.84 -26.48
N SER A 607 6.88 42.25 -27.42
CA SER A 607 5.44 42.46 -27.17
C SER A 607 4.48 41.72 -28.12
N LEU A 608 4.96 40.77 -28.92
CA LEU A 608 4.10 40.02 -29.88
C LEU A 608 4.20 38.49 -29.81
N LEU A 609 4.75 37.94 -28.72
CA LEU A 609 4.58 36.54 -28.28
C LEU A 609 4.19 36.54 -26.82
#